data_AF-H8Z1M4-F1
#
_entry.id   AF-H8Z1M4-F1
#
_cell.length_a   1.000
_cell.length_b   1.000
_cell.length_c   1.000
_cell.angle_alpha   90.00
_cell.angle_beta   90.00
_cell.angle_gamma   90.00
#
_symmetry.space_group_name_H-M   'P 1'
#
loop_
_entity.id
_entity.type
_entity.pdbx_description
1 polymer ?
#
loop_
_entity_poly.entity_id
_entity_poly.type
_entity_poly.pdbx_seq_one_letter_code
_entity_poly.pdbx_strand_id
1 'polypeptide(L)'
;MSSGQERITALLHEHPIISGMITRRQLEIVLSHLHQVLEAQVHGAVVELGCCMGTTSLFIRRLLDARESRRRFIVYDSFLGLPAKRAEDESLDGSIVREGSCKCEREVLLANFHQAGLRPPEIREGWFRALPARSYPESIAFAFLDGDFYQSIWDSLNIVYPRLSRGGVIVMHDYSSLMLPGVERACSEFLRGKAEEGHVTKQELIGAFHKR
;
A
#
# COMPACT_ATOMS: atom_id res chain seq x y z
N MET A 1 15.70 -13.76 16.18
CA MET A 1 14.84 -13.67 14.99
C MET A 1 15.77 -13.30 13.81
N SER A 2 15.34 -13.10 12.56
CA SER A 2 16.27 -12.54 11.57
C SER A 2 16.61 -11.09 11.96
N SER A 3 17.81 -10.61 11.65
CA SER A 3 18.23 -9.23 11.97
C SER A 3 17.29 -8.17 11.35
N GLY A 4 16.64 -8.52 10.25
CA GLY A 4 15.60 -7.72 9.61
C GLY A 4 14.31 -7.63 10.41
N GLN A 5 13.83 -8.74 10.97
CA GLN A 5 12.61 -8.75 11.78
C GLN A 5 12.80 -7.94 13.06
N GLU A 6 13.96 -8.07 13.71
CA GLU A 6 14.30 -7.31 14.93
C GLU A 6 14.27 -5.81 14.67
N ARG A 7 14.74 -5.37 13.50
CA ARG A 7 14.70 -3.97 13.08
C ARG A 7 13.28 -3.47 12.83
N ILE A 8 12.42 -4.26 12.18
CA ILE A 8 11.01 -3.90 11.98
C ILE A 8 10.31 -3.75 13.34
N THR A 9 10.51 -4.71 14.25
CA THR A 9 9.97 -4.66 15.59
C THR A 9 10.45 -3.42 16.37
N ALA A 10 11.74 -3.08 16.28
CA ALA A 10 12.30 -1.88 16.88
C ALA A 10 11.61 -0.61 16.35
N LEU A 11 11.48 -0.47 15.03
CA LEU A 11 10.80 0.69 14.42
C LEU A 11 9.35 0.82 14.92
N LEU A 12 8.59 -0.27 14.99
CA LEU A 12 7.20 -0.29 15.45
C LEU A 12 7.03 0.00 16.94
N HIS A 13 8.10 -0.18 17.72
CA HIS A 13 8.15 0.15 19.15
C HIS A 13 8.58 1.61 19.38
N GLU A 14 9.60 2.07 18.67
CA GLU A 14 10.20 3.39 18.82
C GLU A 14 9.34 4.53 18.30
N HIS A 15 8.44 4.25 17.35
CA HIS A 15 7.66 5.27 16.68
C HIS A 15 6.16 5.07 16.85
N PRO A 16 5.40 6.17 17.04
CA PRO A 16 3.95 6.08 17.19
C PRO A 16 3.27 5.74 15.86
N ILE A 17 2.20 4.97 15.96
CA ILE A 17 1.20 4.80 14.91
C ILE A 17 0.21 5.94 15.07
N ILE A 18 0.09 6.79 14.05
CA ILE A 18 -0.63 8.06 14.14
C ILE A 18 -2.11 7.97 13.71
N SER A 19 -2.57 6.78 13.30
CA SER A 19 -3.95 6.52 12.90
C SER A 19 -4.40 5.16 13.40
N GLY A 20 -5.69 5.03 13.73
CA GLY A 20 -6.33 3.76 14.05
C GLY A 20 -6.73 2.92 12.84
N MET A 21 -6.52 3.40 11.61
CA MET A 21 -6.93 2.71 10.37
C MET A 21 -6.04 1.51 10.02
N ILE A 22 -4.84 1.43 10.60
CA ILE A 22 -3.94 0.28 10.43
C ILE A 22 -3.36 -0.13 11.79
N THR A 23 -3.37 -1.43 12.07
CA THR A 23 -2.83 -1.99 13.30
C THR A 23 -1.31 -2.14 13.24
N ARG A 24 -0.68 -2.25 14.41
CA ARG A 24 0.76 -2.57 14.51
C ARG A 24 1.10 -3.87 13.76
N ARG A 25 0.23 -4.88 13.85
CA ARG A 25 0.46 -6.19 13.23
C ARG A 25 0.38 -6.12 11.70
N GLN A 26 -0.59 -5.39 11.16
CA GLN A 26 -0.68 -5.11 9.73
C GLN A 26 0.55 -4.38 9.21
N LEU A 27 1.00 -3.33 9.93
CA LEU A 27 2.24 -2.62 9.58
C LEU A 27 3.46 -3.56 9.59
N GLU A 28 3.57 -4.44 10.58
CA GLU A 28 4.64 -5.44 10.64
C GLU A 28 4.66 -6.31 9.38
N ILE A 29 3.49 -6.79 8.92
CA ILE A 29 3.37 -7.62 7.71
C ILE A 29 3.78 -6.83 6.46
N VAL A 30 3.27 -5.61 6.30
CA VAL A 30 3.62 -4.72 5.17
C VAL A 30 5.13 -4.47 5.12
N LEU A 31 5.73 -4.11 6.25
CA LEU A 31 7.17 -3.87 6.36
C LEU A 31 8.00 -5.13 6.15
N SER A 32 7.48 -6.29 6.51
CA SER A 32 8.16 -7.58 6.30
C SER A 32 8.27 -7.90 4.80
N HIS A 33 7.21 -7.68 4.03
CA HIS A 33 7.26 -7.83 2.56
C HIS A 33 8.22 -6.81 1.91
N LEU A 34 8.19 -5.54 2.35
CA LEU A 34 9.14 -4.55 1.86
C LEU A 34 10.59 -4.95 2.19
N HIS A 35 10.83 -5.42 3.41
CA HIS A 35 12.15 -5.88 3.83
C HIS A 35 12.65 -7.04 2.96
N GLN A 36 11.80 -8.04 2.64
CA GLN A 36 12.16 -9.15 1.76
C GLN A 36 12.56 -8.68 0.35
N VAL A 37 11.82 -7.72 -0.22
CA VAL A 37 12.15 -7.10 -1.52
C VAL A 37 13.51 -6.38 -1.47
N LEU A 38 13.80 -5.69 -0.37
CA LEU A 38 15.06 -5.00 -0.17
C LEU A 38 16.23 -5.98 0.05
N GLU A 39 16.04 -7.08 0.78
CA GLU A 39 17.05 -8.14 0.95
C GLU A 39 17.35 -8.86 -0.38
N ALA A 40 16.31 -9.20 -1.14
CA ALA A 40 16.44 -9.83 -2.45
C ALA A 40 16.96 -8.87 -3.55
N GLN A 41 17.21 -7.60 -3.22
CA GLN A 41 17.70 -6.57 -4.14
C GLN A 41 16.84 -6.45 -5.41
N VAL A 42 15.52 -6.66 -5.29
CA VAL A 42 14.62 -6.53 -6.43
C VAL A 42 14.68 -5.09 -6.99
N HIS A 43 14.78 -5.00 -8.31
CA HIS A 43 14.87 -3.73 -9.02
C HIS A 43 13.54 -2.99 -9.03
N GLY A 44 13.57 -1.67 -8.92
CA GLY A 44 12.40 -0.80 -9.05
C GLY A 44 12.11 0.06 -7.82
N ALA A 45 11.14 0.95 -7.99
CA ALA A 45 10.67 1.88 -6.98
C ALA A 45 9.78 1.20 -5.93
N VAL A 46 9.61 1.89 -4.80
CA VAL A 46 8.59 1.60 -3.79
C VAL A 46 7.42 2.54 -4.05
N VAL A 47 6.21 1.99 -4.14
CA VAL A 47 4.99 2.78 -4.35
C VAL A 47 3.92 2.46 -3.31
N GLU A 48 3.14 3.46 -2.96
CA GLU A 48 1.94 3.33 -2.12
C GLU A 48 0.79 4.08 -2.81
N LEU A 49 -0.35 3.41 -2.95
CA LEU A 49 -1.54 3.93 -3.62
C LEU A 49 -2.68 3.98 -2.61
N GLY A 50 -3.00 5.19 -2.15
CA GLY A 50 -3.78 5.47 -0.94
C GLY A 50 -2.86 5.61 0.26
N CYS A 51 -2.73 6.82 0.81
CA CYS A 51 -1.88 7.07 1.98
C CYS A 51 -2.61 7.76 3.12
N CYS A 52 -3.73 8.44 2.85
CA CYS A 52 -4.43 9.26 3.84
C CYS A 52 -3.43 10.19 4.57
N MET A 53 -3.36 10.14 5.90
CA MET A 53 -2.43 10.92 6.72
C MET A 53 -1.00 10.37 6.79
N GLY A 54 -0.71 9.23 6.16
CA GLY A 54 0.65 8.73 5.93
C GLY A 54 1.22 7.80 6.98
N THR A 55 0.41 7.17 7.84
CA THR A 55 0.90 6.23 8.86
C THR A 55 1.83 5.18 8.24
N THR A 56 1.37 4.46 7.21
CA THR A 56 2.15 3.45 6.52
C THR A 56 3.34 4.08 5.76
N SER A 57 3.12 5.23 5.12
CA SER A 57 4.18 5.98 4.43
C SER A 57 5.37 6.32 5.34
N LEU A 58 5.12 6.76 6.58
CA LEU A 58 6.17 7.07 7.56
C LEU A 58 7.00 5.82 7.89
N PHE A 59 6.35 4.69 8.10
CA PHE A 59 7.01 3.43 8.42
C PHE A 59 7.79 2.85 7.23
N ILE A 60 7.23 2.92 6.02
CA ILE A 60 7.96 2.60 4.78
C ILE A 60 9.21 3.46 4.68
N ARG A 61 9.09 4.78 4.91
CA ARG A 61 10.23 5.69 4.84
C ARG A 61 11.31 5.36 5.87
N ARG A 62 10.93 5.10 7.13
CA ARG A 62 11.85 4.69 8.20
C ARG A 62 12.60 3.41 7.86
N LEU A 63 11.92 2.40 7.32
CA LEU A 63 12.57 1.16 6.91
C LEU A 63 13.54 1.38 5.75
N LEU A 64 13.19 2.23 4.78
CA LEU A 64 14.09 2.60 3.70
C LEU A 64 15.35 3.32 4.23
N ASP A 65 15.19 4.21 5.20
CA ASP A 65 16.31 4.93 5.83
C ASP A 65 17.21 4.05 6.68
N ALA A 66 16.61 3.21 7.52
CA ALA A 66 17.35 2.25 8.35
C ALA A 66 18.13 1.21 7.53
N ARG A 67 17.88 1.13 6.22
CA ARG A 67 18.57 0.28 5.25
C ARG A 67 19.37 1.05 4.21
N GLU A 68 19.53 2.37 4.40
CA GLU A 68 20.24 3.27 3.50
C GLU A 68 19.80 3.15 2.03
N SER A 69 18.53 2.81 1.81
CA SER A 69 17.99 2.54 0.48
C SER A 69 17.83 3.84 -0.30
N ARG A 70 18.39 3.86 -1.51
CA ARG A 70 18.26 4.99 -2.46
C ARG A 70 17.07 4.85 -3.41
N ARG A 71 16.19 3.86 -3.20
CA ARG A 71 15.02 3.65 -4.05
C ARG A 71 14.10 4.87 -3.98
N ARG A 72 13.51 5.22 -5.12
CA ARG A 72 12.42 6.20 -5.17
C ARG A 72 11.25 5.66 -4.37
N PHE A 73 10.66 6.51 -3.54
CA PHE A 73 9.44 6.23 -2.80
C PHE A 73 8.39 7.24 -3.25
N ILE A 74 7.31 6.73 -3.84
CA ILE A 74 6.27 7.54 -4.49
C ILE A 74 4.92 7.16 -3.89
N VAL A 75 4.17 8.17 -3.47
CA VAL A 75 2.83 8.04 -2.92
C VAL A 75 1.81 8.65 -3.87
N TYR A 76 0.73 7.92 -4.12
CA TYR A 76 -0.39 8.35 -4.95
C TYR A 76 -1.63 8.44 -4.07
N ASP A 77 -2.31 9.58 -4.09
CA ASP A 77 -3.57 9.77 -3.35
C ASP A 77 -4.41 10.84 -4.07
N SER A 78 -5.74 10.75 -3.98
CA SER A 78 -6.60 11.82 -4.48
C SER A 78 -6.62 13.04 -3.55
N PHE A 79 -6.35 12.84 -2.26
CA PHE A 79 -6.60 13.76 -1.14
C PHE A 79 -8.06 14.25 -1.07
N LEU A 80 -8.97 13.58 -1.76
CA LEU A 80 -10.41 13.84 -1.78
C LEU A 80 -11.20 12.79 -0.98
N GLY A 81 -10.52 11.76 -0.47
CA GLY A 81 -11.13 10.60 0.16
C GLY A 81 -11.61 9.57 -0.86
N LEU A 82 -12.42 8.64 -0.39
CA LEU A 82 -12.92 7.53 -1.20
C LEU A 82 -13.88 7.99 -2.30
N PRO A 83 -13.83 7.36 -3.50
CA PRO A 83 -14.79 7.64 -4.55
C PRO A 83 -16.18 7.10 -4.19
N ALA A 84 -17.18 7.39 -5.02
CA ALA A 84 -18.52 6.80 -4.87
C ALA A 84 -18.47 5.26 -4.88
N LYS A 85 -19.18 4.63 -3.94
CA LYS A 85 -19.31 3.17 -3.84
C LYS A 85 -20.02 2.58 -5.05
N ARG A 86 -19.67 1.34 -5.36
CA ARG A 86 -20.39 0.51 -6.34
C ARG A 86 -20.96 -0.73 -5.65
N ALA A 87 -21.71 -1.53 -6.40
CA ALA A 87 -22.35 -2.75 -5.89
C ALA A 87 -21.32 -3.75 -5.32
N GLU A 88 -20.10 -3.77 -5.87
CA GLU A 88 -19.00 -4.61 -5.41
C GLU A 88 -18.44 -4.20 -4.04
N ASP A 89 -18.73 -2.98 -3.58
CA ASP A 89 -18.21 -2.41 -2.34
C ASP A 89 -19.23 -2.41 -1.19
N GLU A 90 -20.42 -2.98 -1.40
CA GLU A 90 -21.44 -3.10 -0.35
C GLU A 90 -20.90 -3.90 0.85
N SER A 91 -20.89 -3.29 2.03
CA SER A 91 -20.29 -3.87 3.23
C SER A 91 -21.15 -5.03 3.75
N LEU A 92 -20.50 -6.16 4.07
CA LEU A 92 -21.16 -7.41 4.47
C LEU A 92 -21.44 -7.49 5.98
N ASP A 93 -20.81 -6.63 6.76
CA ASP A 93 -20.95 -6.53 8.22
C ASP A 93 -21.94 -5.43 8.67
N GLY A 94 -22.58 -4.76 7.71
CA GLY A 94 -23.49 -3.64 7.96
C GLY A 94 -22.79 -2.29 8.22
N SER A 95 -21.46 -2.23 8.08
CA SER A 95 -20.70 -0.99 8.19
C SER A 95 -21.10 0.03 7.12
N ILE A 96 -21.09 1.32 7.47
CA ILE A 96 -21.43 2.42 6.56
C ILE A 96 -20.18 3.22 6.22
N VAL A 97 -19.54 2.86 5.11
CA VAL A 97 -18.48 3.65 4.47
C VAL A 97 -19.11 4.54 3.41
N ARG A 98 -18.78 5.84 3.38
CA ARG A 98 -19.37 6.82 2.45
C ARG A 98 -18.34 7.36 1.48
N GLU A 99 -18.81 7.92 0.38
CA GLU A 99 -17.96 8.76 -0.48
C GLU A 99 -17.33 9.89 0.34
N GLY A 100 -16.05 10.18 0.09
CA GLY A 100 -15.27 11.15 0.84
C GLY A 100 -14.80 10.67 2.22
N SER A 101 -15.13 9.45 2.65
CA SER A 101 -14.46 8.81 3.80
C SER A 101 -12.95 8.77 3.58
N CYS A 102 -12.17 8.77 4.66
CA CYS A 102 -10.70 8.78 4.64
C CYS A 102 -10.07 10.02 3.97
N LYS A 103 -10.85 11.08 3.69
CA LYS A 103 -10.32 12.34 3.17
C LYS A 103 -9.26 12.91 4.11
N CYS A 104 -8.08 13.17 3.54
CA CYS A 104 -6.98 13.82 4.22
C CYS A 104 -6.36 14.85 3.29
N GLU A 105 -5.96 16.00 3.81
CA GLU A 105 -5.26 17.01 3.01
C GLU A 105 -3.80 16.62 2.82
N ARG A 106 -3.25 16.92 1.64
CA ARG A 106 -1.84 16.67 1.31
C ARG A 106 -0.89 17.30 2.33
N GLU A 107 -1.26 18.43 2.88
CA GLU A 107 -0.50 19.19 3.88
C GLU A 107 -0.39 18.43 5.19
N VAL A 108 -1.40 17.62 5.57
CA VAL A 108 -1.35 16.77 6.76
C VAL A 108 -0.30 15.68 6.61
N LEU A 109 -0.25 15.02 5.44
CA LEU A 109 0.82 14.06 5.12
C LEU A 109 2.20 14.71 5.28
N LEU A 110 2.41 15.88 4.65
CA LEU A 110 3.69 16.58 4.72
C LEU A 110 4.04 17.03 6.14
N ALA A 111 3.07 17.52 6.91
CA ALA A 111 3.26 17.91 8.31
C ALA A 111 3.69 16.72 9.17
N ASN A 112 3.09 15.55 8.96
CA ASN A 112 3.45 14.32 9.66
C ASN A 112 4.88 13.86 9.33
N PHE A 113 5.30 13.96 8.06
CA PHE A 113 6.69 13.69 7.66
C PHE A 113 7.67 14.68 8.31
N HIS A 114 7.33 15.96 8.30
CA HIS A 114 8.15 17.00 8.93
C HIS A 114 8.29 16.79 10.44
N GLN A 115 7.18 16.54 11.14
CA GLN A 115 7.16 16.27 12.58
C GLN A 115 7.97 15.00 12.94
N ALA A 116 7.95 13.99 12.06
CA ALA A 116 8.75 12.79 12.24
C ALA A 116 10.24 12.96 11.91
N GLY A 117 10.68 14.13 11.41
CA GLY A 117 12.05 14.36 10.95
C GLY A 117 12.43 13.53 9.72
N LEU A 118 11.45 13.15 8.90
CA LEU A 118 11.64 12.27 7.75
C LEU A 118 11.56 13.04 6.43
N ARG A 119 12.36 12.60 5.46
CA ARG A 119 12.23 13.08 4.07
C ARG A 119 10.90 12.58 3.49
N PRO A 120 10.05 13.47 2.95
CA PRO A 120 8.78 13.06 2.35
C PRO A 120 8.98 12.26 1.06
N PRO A 121 8.00 11.41 0.69
CA PRO A 121 7.98 10.74 -0.61
C PRO A 121 7.74 11.74 -1.74
N GLU A 122 7.95 11.28 -2.98
CA GLU A 122 7.37 11.97 -4.12
C GLU A 122 5.85 11.80 -4.07
N ILE A 123 5.10 12.90 -4.14
CA ILE A 123 3.63 12.86 -4.09
C ILE A 123 3.08 13.02 -5.51
N ARG A 124 2.06 12.22 -5.84
CA ARG A 124 1.26 12.31 -7.07
C ARG A 124 -0.21 12.40 -6.69
N GLU A 125 -0.75 13.60 -6.83
CA GLU A 125 -2.14 13.88 -6.46
C GLU A 125 -3.08 13.60 -7.63
N GLY A 126 -4.05 12.72 -7.41
CA GLY A 126 -5.11 12.42 -8.36
C GLY A 126 -5.65 10.99 -8.23
N TRP A 127 -6.79 10.76 -8.86
CA TRP A 127 -7.36 9.41 -9.00
C TRP A 127 -6.41 8.53 -9.82
N PHE A 128 -6.13 7.30 -9.37
CA PHE A 128 -5.07 6.46 -9.92
C PHE A 128 -5.15 6.32 -11.45
N ARG A 129 -6.32 5.98 -12.01
CA ARG A 129 -6.50 5.85 -13.46
C ARG A 129 -6.44 7.18 -14.24
N ALA A 130 -6.65 8.31 -13.58
CA ALA A 130 -6.67 9.63 -14.22
C ALA A 130 -5.27 10.24 -14.33
N LEU A 131 -4.31 9.72 -13.56
CA LEU A 131 -2.92 10.16 -13.63
C LEU A 131 -2.27 9.70 -14.95
N PRO A 132 -1.45 10.55 -15.60
CA PRO A 132 -0.76 10.16 -16.83
C PRO A 132 0.14 8.94 -16.60
N ALA A 133 0.19 7.99 -17.53
CA ALA A 133 1.02 6.77 -17.37
C ALA A 133 2.50 7.04 -16.98
N ARG A 134 3.06 8.18 -17.42
CA ARG A 134 4.42 8.65 -17.09
C ARG A 134 4.61 9.08 -15.62
N SER A 135 3.55 9.29 -14.86
CA SER A 135 3.65 9.61 -13.43
C SER A 135 4.08 8.40 -12.62
N TYR A 136 3.87 7.19 -13.17
CA TYR A 136 4.25 5.93 -12.57
C TYR A 136 5.68 5.52 -13.00
N PRO A 137 6.48 4.96 -12.09
CA PRO A 137 7.82 4.48 -12.42
C PRO A 137 7.76 3.30 -13.39
N GLU A 138 8.76 3.18 -14.25
CA GLU A 138 8.85 2.09 -15.24
C GLU A 138 9.05 0.71 -14.60
N SER A 139 9.67 0.67 -13.42
CA SER A 139 9.89 -0.56 -12.64
C SER A 139 9.51 -0.35 -11.19
N ILE A 140 8.75 -1.29 -10.64
CA ILE A 140 8.28 -1.32 -9.26
C ILE A 140 8.83 -2.59 -8.59
N ALA A 141 9.41 -2.44 -7.41
CA ALA A 141 9.88 -3.56 -6.60
C ALA A 141 8.85 -3.93 -5.51
N PHE A 142 8.17 -2.93 -4.98
CA PHE A 142 7.18 -3.06 -3.92
C PHE A 142 6.03 -2.09 -4.17
N ALA A 143 4.80 -2.59 -4.10
CA ALA A 143 3.60 -1.77 -4.11
C ALA A 143 2.72 -2.11 -2.90
N PHE A 144 2.31 -1.08 -2.16
CA PHE A 144 1.24 -1.16 -1.17
C PHE A 144 -0.02 -0.52 -1.74
N LEU A 145 -1.11 -1.28 -1.81
CA LEU A 145 -2.39 -0.85 -2.34
C LEU A 145 -3.39 -0.72 -1.18
N ASP A 146 -3.85 0.49 -0.93
CA ASP A 146 -4.70 0.87 0.21
C ASP A 146 -5.80 1.82 -0.28
N GLY A 147 -6.47 1.40 -1.36
CA GLY A 147 -7.49 2.18 -2.06
C GLY A 147 -8.93 1.80 -1.68
N ASP A 148 -9.10 0.88 -0.75
CA ASP A 148 -10.32 0.31 -0.16
C ASP A 148 -11.31 -0.35 -1.13
N PHE A 149 -11.75 0.36 -2.16
CA PHE A 149 -12.82 -0.09 -3.05
C PHE A 149 -12.31 -0.90 -4.25
N TYR A 150 -13.17 -1.77 -4.77
CA TYR A 150 -12.94 -2.66 -5.89
C TYR A 150 -12.28 -1.93 -7.05
N GLN A 151 -12.85 -0.80 -7.50
CA GLN A 151 -12.33 -0.08 -8.66
C GLN A 151 -10.95 0.54 -8.37
N SER A 152 -10.71 1.02 -7.15
CA SER A 152 -9.41 1.58 -6.77
C SER A 152 -8.32 0.50 -6.79
N ILE A 153 -8.62 -0.69 -6.27
CA ILE A 153 -7.71 -1.83 -6.29
C ILE A 153 -7.52 -2.36 -7.72
N TRP A 154 -8.59 -2.47 -8.50
CA TRP A 154 -8.54 -2.87 -9.90
C TRP A 154 -7.67 -1.93 -10.75
N ASP A 155 -7.88 -0.62 -10.63
CA ASP A 155 -7.10 0.40 -11.33
C ASP A 155 -5.62 0.30 -10.91
N SER A 156 -5.37 0.16 -9.61
CA SER A 156 -4.02 0.00 -9.06
C SER A 156 -3.31 -1.24 -9.60
N LEU A 157 -3.98 -2.39 -9.65
CA LEU A 157 -3.43 -3.64 -10.17
C LEU A 157 -3.08 -3.53 -11.66
N ASN A 158 -3.98 -2.95 -12.47
CA ASN A 158 -3.74 -2.74 -13.90
C ASN A 158 -2.55 -1.81 -14.17
N ILE A 159 -2.29 -0.85 -13.28
CA ILE A 159 -1.14 0.06 -13.39
C ILE A 159 0.14 -0.62 -12.91
N VAL A 160 0.11 -1.23 -11.72
CA VAL A 160 1.30 -1.72 -11.02
C VAL A 160 1.80 -3.05 -11.58
N TYR A 161 0.92 -4.03 -11.79
CA TYR A 161 1.30 -5.39 -12.18
C TYR A 161 2.19 -5.47 -13.43
N PRO A 162 1.93 -4.75 -14.54
CA PRO A 162 2.83 -4.78 -15.71
C PRO A 162 4.17 -4.07 -15.49
N ARG A 163 4.30 -3.23 -14.45
CA ARG A 163 5.54 -2.53 -14.05
C ARG A 163 6.28 -3.26 -12.93
N LEU A 164 5.69 -4.29 -12.36
CA LEU A 164 6.25 -5.02 -11.23
C LEU A 164 7.40 -5.91 -11.72
N SER A 165 8.58 -5.68 -11.18
CA SER A 165 9.76 -6.49 -11.48
C SER A 165 9.56 -7.91 -10.96
N ARG A 166 10.21 -8.89 -11.62
CA ARG A 166 10.21 -10.28 -11.16
C ARG A 166 10.75 -10.37 -9.73
N GLY A 167 10.05 -11.12 -8.86
CA GLY A 167 10.32 -11.17 -7.42
C GLY A 167 9.78 -9.98 -6.61
N GLY A 168 9.30 -8.93 -7.27
CA GLY A 168 8.60 -7.82 -6.63
C GLY A 168 7.26 -8.26 -6.06
N VAL A 169 6.72 -7.46 -5.13
CA VAL A 169 5.52 -7.81 -4.37
C VAL A 169 4.46 -6.73 -4.49
N ILE A 170 3.20 -7.16 -4.59
CA ILE A 170 2.04 -6.32 -4.32
C ILE A 170 1.47 -6.76 -2.98
N VAL A 171 1.30 -5.79 -2.08
CA VAL A 171 0.65 -5.93 -0.79
C VAL A 171 -0.62 -5.09 -0.81
N MET A 172 -1.73 -5.62 -0.32
CA MET A 172 -3.04 -4.97 -0.31
C MET A 172 -3.56 -4.95 1.13
N HIS A 173 -4.02 -3.79 1.58
CA HIS A 173 -4.76 -3.64 2.84
C HIS A 173 -6.22 -4.04 2.65
N ASP A 174 -6.96 -4.21 3.75
CA ASP A 174 -8.38 -4.58 3.78
C ASP A 174 -8.76 -5.84 2.97
N TYR A 175 -7.80 -6.73 2.76
CA TYR A 175 -8.01 -7.99 2.08
C TYR A 175 -8.90 -8.92 2.92
N SER A 176 -9.93 -9.51 2.31
CA SER A 176 -10.95 -10.30 3.01
C SER A 176 -11.71 -9.52 4.11
N SER A 177 -11.70 -8.18 4.05
CA SER A 177 -12.50 -7.35 4.95
C SER A 177 -13.99 -7.51 4.66
N LEU A 178 -14.80 -7.74 5.70
CA LEU A 178 -16.26 -7.71 5.58
C LEU A 178 -16.78 -6.29 5.34
N MET A 179 -16.07 -5.27 5.84
CA MET A 179 -16.39 -3.87 5.60
C MET A 179 -16.09 -3.46 4.16
N LEU A 180 -15.00 -3.98 3.58
CA LEU A 180 -14.46 -3.61 2.27
C LEU A 180 -14.26 -4.85 1.38
N PRO A 181 -15.34 -5.56 0.98
CA PRO A 181 -15.23 -6.82 0.25
C PRO A 181 -14.67 -6.66 -1.17
N GLY A 182 -14.70 -5.44 -1.72
CA GLY A 182 -14.22 -5.11 -3.05
C GLY A 182 -12.74 -5.43 -3.27
N VAL A 183 -11.90 -5.34 -2.22
CA VAL A 183 -10.45 -5.57 -2.31
C VAL A 183 -10.12 -6.98 -2.79
N GLU A 184 -10.58 -7.99 -2.05
CA GLU A 184 -10.29 -9.38 -2.38
C GLU A 184 -10.91 -9.76 -3.72
N ARG A 185 -12.12 -9.27 -4.00
CA ARG A 185 -12.80 -9.53 -5.25
C ARG A 185 -12.01 -8.99 -6.44
N ALA A 186 -11.55 -7.74 -6.39
CA ALA A 186 -10.75 -7.13 -7.44
C ALA A 186 -9.44 -7.91 -7.68
N CYS A 187 -8.74 -8.29 -6.62
CA CYS A 187 -7.52 -9.10 -6.72
C CYS A 187 -7.78 -10.47 -7.35
N SER A 188 -8.78 -11.20 -6.85
CA SER A 188 -9.12 -12.55 -7.31
C SER A 188 -9.51 -12.56 -8.79
N GLU A 189 -10.36 -11.61 -9.21
CA GLU A 189 -10.75 -11.47 -10.60
C GLU A 189 -9.57 -11.04 -11.49
N PHE A 190 -8.72 -10.13 -11.01
CA PHE A 190 -7.54 -9.69 -11.74
C PHE A 190 -6.54 -10.83 -11.95
N LEU A 191 -6.30 -11.68 -10.96
CA LEU A 191 -5.31 -12.75 -11.04
C LEU A 191 -5.78 -13.98 -11.83
N ARG A 192 -7.06 -14.07 -12.19
CA ARG A 192 -7.59 -15.22 -12.95
C ARG A 192 -6.81 -15.45 -14.25
N GLY A 193 -6.31 -16.67 -14.44
CA GLY A 193 -5.48 -17.07 -15.58
C GLY A 193 -4.04 -16.58 -15.54
N LYS A 194 -3.56 -15.99 -14.43
CA LYS A 194 -2.17 -15.53 -14.26
C LYS A 194 -1.37 -16.53 -13.42
N ALA A 195 -0.04 -16.45 -13.50
CA ALA A 195 0.86 -17.35 -12.77
C ALA A 195 0.70 -17.24 -11.23
N GLU A 196 0.23 -16.10 -10.74
CA GLU A 196 -0.02 -15.83 -9.34
C GLU A 196 -1.44 -16.20 -8.87
N GLU A 197 -2.31 -16.73 -9.75
CA GLU A 197 -3.62 -17.24 -9.36
C GLU A 197 -3.46 -18.30 -8.25
N GLY A 198 -4.24 -18.17 -7.18
CA GLY A 198 -4.15 -19.06 -6.01
C GLY A 198 -2.93 -18.86 -5.11
N HIS A 199 -2.07 -17.87 -5.38
CA HIS A 199 -0.83 -17.63 -4.64
C HIS A 199 -0.82 -16.30 -3.85
N VAL A 200 -2.00 -15.87 -3.39
CA VAL A 200 -2.14 -14.72 -2.49
C VAL A 200 -2.09 -15.20 -1.05
N THR A 201 -1.10 -14.75 -0.28
CA THR A 201 -1.06 -14.95 1.17
C THR A 201 -2.00 -13.97 1.85
N LYS A 202 -2.73 -14.42 2.88
CA LYS A 202 -3.71 -13.60 3.61
C LYS A 202 -3.42 -13.67 5.11
N GLN A 203 -3.20 -12.52 5.74
CA GLN A 203 -2.90 -12.42 7.18
C GLN A 203 -3.41 -11.08 7.71
N GLU A 204 -4.25 -11.05 8.75
CA GLU A 204 -4.64 -9.81 9.44
C GLU A 204 -5.20 -8.73 8.48
N LEU A 205 -6.06 -9.13 7.54
CA LEU A 205 -6.57 -8.28 6.46
C LEU A 205 -5.51 -7.76 5.46
N ILE A 206 -4.30 -8.31 5.48
CA ILE A 206 -3.28 -8.06 4.47
C ILE A 206 -3.26 -9.20 3.46
N GLY A 207 -3.45 -8.86 2.19
CA GLY A 207 -3.22 -9.74 1.06
C GLY A 207 -1.87 -9.45 0.42
N ALA A 208 -1.10 -10.46 0.03
CA ALA A 208 0.15 -10.23 -0.70
C ALA A 208 0.43 -11.33 -1.74
N PHE A 209 1.01 -10.95 -2.87
CA PHE A 209 1.54 -11.90 -3.84
C PHE A 209 2.81 -11.37 -4.51
N HIS A 210 3.70 -12.28 -4.87
CA HIS A 210 4.96 -11.96 -5.54
C HIS A 210 4.87 -12.26 -7.04
N LYS A 211 5.44 -11.37 -7.86
CA LYS A 211 5.56 -11.54 -9.31
C LYS A 211 6.48 -12.71 -9.63
N ARG A 212 5.99 -13.67 -10.42
CA ARG A 212 6.73 -14.86 -10.84
C ARG A 212 7.63 -14.61 -12.05
#